data_AF-A0A523UKV5-F1
#
_entry.id   AF-A0A523UKV5-F1
#
_cell.length_a   1.000
_cell.length_b   1.000
_cell.length_c   1.000
_cell.angle_alpha   90.00
_cell.angle_beta   90.00
_cell.angle_gamma   90.00
#
_symmetry.space_group_name_H-M   'P 1'
#
loop_
_entity.id
_entity.type
_entity.pdbx_description
1 polymer ?
#
loop_
_entity_poly.entity_id
_entity_poly.type
_entity_poly.pdbx_seq_one_letter_code
_entity_poly.pdbx_strand_id
1 'polypeptide(L)'
;MKIRWGNLGIVLALVALAASIFFGALRISQTAISSVERAQRSMEQTQKELAQEARKLTQELRQELRRDTIALTYAFRNASMENRVITTEDFEKGYQFVDSLLIPTLAKLWSD
;
A
#
# COMPACT_ATOMS: atom_id res chain seq x y z
N MET A 1 -41.11 -36.61 40.85
CA MET A 1 -41.16 -35.52 39.84
C MET A 1 -41.97 -36.01 38.64
N LYS A 2 -43.03 -35.30 38.24
CA LYS A 2 -43.90 -35.71 37.12
C LYS A 2 -43.31 -35.14 35.82
N ILE A 3 -42.63 -35.97 35.04
CA ILE A 3 -41.97 -35.54 33.79
C ILE A 3 -43.08 -35.17 32.80
N ARG A 4 -43.09 -33.91 32.37
CA ARG A 4 -44.02 -33.41 31.34
C ARG A 4 -43.44 -33.82 29.98
N TRP A 5 -43.95 -34.91 29.42
CA TRP A 5 -43.51 -35.46 28.13
C TRP A 5 -43.50 -34.43 26.98
N GLY A 6 -44.41 -33.45 27.01
CA GLY A 6 -44.39 -32.32 26.08
C GLY A 6 -43.14 -31.43 26.18
N ASN A 7 -42.65 -31.16 27.40
CA ASN A 7 -41.41 -30.41 27.58
C ASN A 7 -40.18 -31.21 27.13
N LEU A 8 -40.22 -32.53 27.28
CA LEU A 8 -39.11 -33.40 26.87
C LEU A 8 -38.89 -33.36 25.34
N GLY A 9 -39.98 -33.35 24.57
CA GLY A 9 -39.91 -33.21 23.11
C GLY A 9 -39.32 -31.87 22.66
N ILE A 10 -39.69 -30.78 23.33
CA ILE A 10 -39.19 -29.43 23.02
C ILE A 10 -37.68 -29.34 23.33
N VAL A 11 -37.24 -29.89 24.47
CA VAL A 11 -35.82 -29.91 24.85
C VAL A 11 -35.01 -30.72 23.84
N LEU A 12 -35.49 -31.90 23.41
CA LEU A 12 -34.81 -32.71 22.39
C LEU A 12 -34.72 -31.99 21.03
N ALA A 13 -35.78 -31.29 20.61
CA ALA A 13 -35.77 -30.52 19.38
C ALA A 13 -34.77 -29.35 19.43
N LEU A 14 -34.68 -28.65 20.57
CA LEU A 14 -33.70 -27.58 20.77
C LEU A 14 -32.26 -28.09 20.75
N VAL A 15 -31.99 -29.24 21.37
CA VAL A 15 -30.65 -29.86 21.35
C VAL A 15 -30.28 -30.30 19.94
N ALA A 16 -31.21 -30.89 19.18
CA ALA A 16 -30.98 -31.27 17.79
C ALA A 16 -30.73 -30.06 16.88
N LEU A 17 -31.48 -28.97 17.09
CA LEU A 17 -31.29 -27.70 16.38
C LEU A 17 -29.90 -27.11 16.66
N ALA A 18 -29.49 -27.07 17.93
CA ALA A 18 -28.19 -26.59 18.34
C ALA A 18 -27.04 -27.43 17.76
N ALA A 19 -27.19 -28.76 17.76
CA ALA A 19 -26.22 -29.66 17.16
C ALA A 19 -26.09 -29.44 15.64
N SER A 20 -27.19 -29.21 14.93
CA SER A 20 -27.18 -28.92 13.48
C SER A 20 -26.39 -27.66 13.14
N ILE A 21 -26.61 -26.57 13.90
CA ILE A 21 -25.87 -25.31 13.72
C ILE A 21 -24.39 -25.50 14.04
N PHE A 22 -24.06 -26.21 15.12
CA PHE A 22 -22.69 -26.49 15.53
C PHE A 22 -21.93 -27.32 14.48
N PHE A 23 -22.55 -28.37 13.94
CA PHE A 23 -21.97 -29.16 12.85
C PHE A 23 -21.83 -28.37 11.55
N GLY A 24 -22.78 -27.47 11.24
CA GLY A 24 -22.68 -26.54 10.11
C GLY A 24 -21.46 -25.62 10.21
N ALA A 25 -21.21 -25.05 11.39
CA ALA A 25 -20.06 -24.19 11.65
C ALA A 25 -18.72 -24.93 11.50
N LEU A 26 -18.63 -26.18 11.95
CA LEU A 26 -17.43 -27.01 11.78
C LEU A 26 -17.16 -27.37 10.30
N ARG A 27 -18.21 -27.62 9.49
CA ARG A 27 -18.10 -27.94 8.04
C ARG A 27 -17.72 -26.72 7.19
N ILE A 28 -18.20 -25.52 7.54
CA ILE A 28 -17.84 -24.27 6.86
C ILE A 28 -16.34 -23.98 7.07
N SER A 29 -15.78 -24.30 8.24
CA SER A 29 -14.36 -24.06 8.51
C SER A 29 -13.41 -24.75 7.51
N GLN A 30 -13.68 -26.01 7.13
CA GLN A 30 -12.79 -26.73 6.21
C GLN A 30 -12.91 -26.28 4.74
N THR A 31 -14.07 -25.78 4.32
CA THR A 31 -14.30 -25.30 2.94
C THR A 31 -13.96 -23.83 2.78
N ALA A 32 -14.28 -23.00 3.78
CA ALA A 32 -13.95 -21.58 3.83
C ALA A 32 -12.44 -21.33 3.86
N ILE A 33 -11.65 -22.16 4.54
CA ILE A 33 -10.18 -22.01 4.54
C ILE A 33 -9.64 -22.12 3.11
N SER A 34 -10.13 -23.07 2.29
CA SER A 34 -9.63 -23.26 0.90
C SER A 34 -10.10 -22.20 -0.12
N SER A 35 -11.25 -21.55 0.13
CA SER A 35 -11.76 -20.45 -0.71
C SER A 35 -11.26 -19.09 -0.25
N VAL A 36 -11.05 -18.91 1.06
CA VAL A 36 -10.37 -17.73 1.62
C VAL A 36 -8.93 -17.71 1.18
N GLU A 37 -8.21 -18.83 1.17
CA GLU A 37 -6.81 -18.88 0.73
C GLU A 37 -6.66 -18.54 -0.77
N ARG A 38 -7.61 -18.95 -1.62
CA ARG A 38 -7.66 -18.54 -3.04
C ARG A 38 -8.02 -17.06 -3.21
N ALA A 39 -8.98 -16.56 -2.43
CA ALA A 39 -9.30 -15.13 -2.41
C ALA A 39 -8.12 -14.29 -1.89
N GLN A 40 -7.40 -14.78 -0.88
CA GLN A 40 -6.21 -14.17 -0.32
C GLN A 40 -5.10 -14.09 -1.35
N ARG A 41 -4.83 -15.18 -2.08
CA ARG A 41 -3.83 -15.18 -3.17
C ARG A 41 -4.20 -14.21 -4.28
N SER A 42 -5.48 -14.15 -4.69
CA SER A 42 -5.92 -13.17 -5.69
C SER A 42 -5.80 -11.73 -5.20
N MET A 43 -6.12 -11.49 -3.91
CA MET A 43 -6.04 -10.16 -3.32
C MET A 43 -4.59 -9.74 -3.08
N GLU A 44 -3.70 -10.68 -2.76
CA GLU A 44 -2.26 -10.46 -2.65
C GLU A 44 -1.62 -10.16 -4.01
N GLN A 45 -2.11 -10.78 -5.09
CA GLN A 45 -1.71 -10.43 -6.45
C GLN A 45 -2.16 -9.01 -6.83
N THR A 46 -3.43 -8.67 -6.58
CA THR A 46 -3.93 -7.30 -6.83
C THR A 46 -3.20 -6.26 -5.98
N GLN A 47 -2.91 -6.57 -4.71
CA GLN A 47 -2.14 -5.67 -3.85
C GLN A 47 -0.70 -5.51 -4.33
N LYS A 48 -0.05 -6.58 -4.78
CA LYS A 48 1.33 -6.51 -5.30
C LYS A 48 1.39 -5.71 -6.59
N GLU A 49 0.43 -5.86 -7.47
CA GLU A 49 0.34 -5.09 -8.72
C GLU A 49 0.13 -3.59 -8.44
N LEU A 50 -0.83 -3.24 -7.58
CA LEU A 50 -1.05 -1.85 -7.14
C LEU A 50 0.15 -1.28 -6.38
N ALA A 51 0.76 -2.06 -5.49
CA ALA A 51 1.92 -1.62 -4.74
C ALA A 51 3.13 -1.40 -5.66
N GLN A 52 3.27 -2.19 -6.72
CA GLN A 52 4.34 -2.05 -7.70
C GLN A 52 4.11 -0.83 -8.60
N GLU A 53 2.87 -0.61 -9.04
CA GLU A 53 2.50 0.57 -9.81
C GLU A 53 2.66 1.85 -8.98
N ALA A 54 2.14 1.85 -7.75
CA ALA A 54 2.32 2.95 -6.80
C ALA A 54 3.81 3.19 -6.48
N ARG A 55 4.63 2.14 -6.37
CA ARG A 55 6.09 2.27 -6.18
C ARG A 55 6.78 2.93 -7.38
N LYS A 56 6.42 2.55 -8.61
CA LYS A 56 6.97 3.16 -9.83
C LYS A 56 6.59 4.63 -9.91
N LEU A 57 5.30 4.95 -9.76
CA LEU A 57 4.80 6.33 -9.72
C LEU A 57 5.47 7.13 -8.61
N THR A 58 5.60 6.56 -7.41
CA THR A 58 6.27 7.23 -6.28
C THR A 58 7.76 7.44 -6.57
N GLN A 59 8.43 6.52 -7.25
CA GLN A 59 9.84 6.68 -7.63
C GLN A 59 10.03 7.76 -8.69
N GLU A 60 9.19 7.77 -9.73
CA GLU A 60 9.21 8.78 -10.79
C GLU A 60 8.91 10.17 -10.23
N LEU A 61 7.83 10.32 -9.45
CA LEU A 61 7.53 11.57 -8.75
C LEU A 61 8.70 11.99 -7.85
N ARG A 62 9.30 11.04 -7.13
CA ARG A 62 10.42 11.36 -6.22
C ARG A 62 11.66 11.79 -6.99
N GLN A 63 11.89 11.28 -8.20
CA GLN A 63 12.98 11.74 -9.06
C GLN A 63 12.70 13.14 -9.62
N GLU A 64 11.48 13.38 -10.09
CA GLU A 64 11.06 14.68 -10.62
C GLU A 64 11.12 15.75 -9.51
N LEU A 65 10.53 15.47 -8.35
CA LEU A 65 10.59 16.36 -7.18
C LEU A 65 12.02 16.59 -6.71
N ARG A 66 12.90 15.59 -6.78
CA ARG A 66 14.33 15.76 -6.47
C ARG A 66 14.98 16.72 -7.46
N ARG A 67 14.73 16.54 -8.76
CA ARG A 67 15.27 17.39 -9.81
C ARG A 67 14.81 18.84 -9.65
N ASP A 68 13.52 19.05 -9.40
CA ASP A 68 12.96 20.38 -9.16
C ASP A 68 13.50 21.03 -7.89
N THR A 69 13.64 20.26 -6.79
CA THR A 69 14.16 20.78 -5.53
C THR A 69 15.61 21.25 -5.68
N ILE A 70 16.46 20.48 -6.37
CA ILE A 70 17.86 20.85 -6.59
C ILE A 70 17.95 22.06 -7.53
N ALA A 71 17.17 22.08 -8.62
CA ALA A 71 17.14 23.21 -9.56
C ALA A 71 16.67 24.51 -8.87
N LEU A 72 15.61 24.44 -8.06
CA LEU A 72 15.13 25.58 -7.27
C LEU A 72 16.17 26.07 -6.26
N THR A 73 16.83 25.14 -5.56
CA THR A 73 17.89 25.47 -4.60
C THR A 73 19.06 26.18 -5.28
N TYR A 74 19.48 25.68 -6.45
CA TYR A 74 20.50 26.32 -7.27
C TYR A 74 20.06 27.71 -7.70
N ALA A 75 18.86 27.84 -8.25
CA ALA A 75 18.33 29.10 -8.74
C ALA A 75 18.24 30.17 -7.64
N PHE A 76 17.74 29.78 -6.46
CA PHE A 76 17.69 30.63 -5.28
C PHE A 76 19.09 31.07 -4.84
N ARG A 77 20.04 30.12 -4.72
CA ARG A 77 21.41 30.42 -4.30
C ARG A 77 22.08 31.39 -5.27
N ASN A 78 21.93 31.16 -6.57
CA ASN A 78 22.54 31.98 -7.61
C ASN A 78 21.99 33.41 -7.60
N ALA A 79 20.66 33.56 -7.60
CA ALA A 79 20.01 34.86 -7.55
C ALA A 79 20.32 35.62 -6.24
N SER A 80 20.39 34.92 -5.10
CA SER A 80 20.74 35.51 -3.81
C SER A 80 22.18 35.99 -3.74
N MET A 81 23.14 35.28 -4.34
CA MET A 81 24.54 35.71 -4.40
C MET A 81 24.72 36.99 -5.22
N GLU A 82 23.87 37.18 -6.22
CA GLU A 82 23.85 38.37 -7.08
C GLU A 82 22.87 39.44 -6.57
N ASN A 83 22.27 39.23 -5.40
CA ASN A 83 21.28 40.12 -4.77
C ASN A 83 20.15 40.58 -5.73
N ARG A 84 19.64 39.65 -6.53
CA ARG A 84 18.57 39.89 -7.50
C ARG A 84 17.42 38.89 -7.33
N VAL A 85 16.29 39.19 -7.96
CA VAL A 85 15.14 38.28 -7.99
C VAL A 85 15.47 37.06 -8.87
N ILE A 86 14.93 35.91 -8.49
CA ILE A 86 15.05 34.67 -9.27
C ILE A 86 14.39 34.88 -10.64
N THR A 87 15.09 34.47 -11.69
CA THR A 87 14.62 34.54 -13.08
C THR A 87 14.48 33.14 -13.68
N THR A 88 13.81 33.04 -14.83
CA THR A 88 13.70 31.77 -15.58
C THR A 88 15.06 31.20 -15.96
N GLU A 89 16.04 32.05 -16.27
CA GLU A 89 17.40 31.62 -16.62
C GLU A 89 18.10 30.90 -15.45
N ASP A 90 17.81 31.29 -14.20
CA ASP A 90 18.35 30.61 -13.02
C ASP A 90 17.79 29.20 -12.87
N PHE A 91 16.51 28.99 -13.24
CA PHE A 91 15.90 27.67 -13.27
C PHE A 91 16.49 26.82 -14.39
N GLU A 92 16.69 27.37 -15.59
CA GLU A 92 17.33 26.65 -16.70
C GLU A 92 18.74 26.19 -16.34
N LYS A 93 19.56 27.08 -15.75
CA LYS A 93 20.89 26.73 -15.24
C LYS A 93 20.81 25.72 -14.10
N GLY A 94 19.82 25.84 -13.23
CA GLY A 94 19.53 24.86 -12.17
C GLY A 94 19.23 23.47 -12.74
N TYR A 95 18.39 23.36 -13.76
CA TYR A 95 18.09 22.09 -14.42
C TYR A 95 19.30 21.51 -15.15
N GLN A 96 20.07 22.33 -15.87
CA GLN A 96 21.34 21.90 -16.48
C GLN A 96 22.33 21.39 -15.43
N PHE A 97 22.39 22.05 -14.28
CA PHE A 97 23.19 21.62 -13.14
C PHE A 97 22.72 20.25 -12.62
N VAL A 98 21.42 20.03 -12.40
CA VAL A 98 20.92 18.70 -12.01
C VAL A 98 21.26 17.63 -13.06
N ASP A 99 21.06 17.94 -14.33
CA ASP A 99 21.31 16.98 -15.42
C ASP A 99 22.81 16.63 -15.51
N SER A 100 23.70 17.57 -15.19
CA SER A 100 25.14 17.31 -15.04
C SER A 100 25.49 16.46 -13.80
N LEU A 101 24.67 16.52 -12.74
CA LEU A 101 24.86 15.72 -11.53
C LEU A 101 24.31 14.30 -11.66
N LEU A 102 23.44 14.03 -12.65
CA LEU A 102 22.87 12.72 -12.95
C LEU A 102 23.86 11.75 -13.64
N ILE A 103 25.13 12.15 -13.79
CA ILE A 103 26.27 11.23 -13.91
C ILE A 103 26.26 10.30 -12.65
N PRO A 104 26.69 9.01 -12.70
CA PRO A 104 26.38 7.97 -11.69
C PRO A 104 26.72 8.25 -10.21
N THR A 105 27.34 9.39 -9.93
CA THR A 105 27.80 9.88 -8.64
C THR A 105 26.71 10.12 -7.59
N LEU A 106 25.50 10.57 -7.95
CA LEU A 106 24.45 10.84 -6.95
C LEU A 106 23.58 9.62 -6.59
N ALA A 107 23.41 8.67 -7.51
CA ALA A 107 22.70 7.43 -7.21
C ALA A 107 23.43 6.59 -6.14
N LYS A 108 24.77 6.70 -6.10
CA LYS A 108 25.63 5.96 -5.19
C LYS A 108 25.78 6.61 -3.80
N LEU A 109 25.50 7.91 -3.66
CA LEU A 109 25.73 8.64 -2.42
C LEU A 109 24.61 8.45 -1.38
N TRP A 110 23.46 7.89 -1.77
CA TRP A 110 22.26 7.79 -0.93
C TRP A 110 21.51 6.44 -1.11
N SER A 111 22.24 5.39 -1.50
CA SER A 111 21.75 4.01 -1.58
C SER A 111 22.05 3.17 -0.32
N ASP A 112 22.60 3.80 0.73
CA ASP A 112 22.75 3.21 2.07
C ASP A 112 21.58 3.62 2.97
#